data_AF-A0A357XW65-F1
#
_entry.id   AF-A0A357XW65-F1
#
_cell.length_a   1.000
_cell.length_b   1.000
_cell.length_c   1.000
_cell.angle_alpha   90.00
_cell.angle_beta   90.00
_cell.angle_gamma   90.00
#
_symmetry.space_group_name_H-M   'P 1'
#
loop_
_entity.id
_entity.type
_entity.pdbx_description
1 polymer ?
#
loop_
_entity_poly.entity_id
_entity_poly.type
_entity_poly.pdbx_seq_one_letter_code
_entity_poly.pdbx_strand_id
1 'polypeptide(L)'
;VFFIVEIVSAFAMYYYWNRLPAKTHGRVVWIYAIAAWISLVLITGITAFMLNANGLLPGGDWTETGLFRHAFFNVQFLPQTFVRTGGALLLATLYVYLHAAVTLRKSNDVDLLAKVVRRMRAPLLVALALLGVGVAGWFANLSESGLISLQRAAVLNIFLGMMAALGGIVVLMTVAVCFFFPRSMNVGFAASLFLMGLMLFAIGEFVREAVRKPYIVDQVVLGNQILAGEIDQCRQNGLFSQGEWLKHARYHVWYETVDLEPPPPGTPEAKRHAEEMRAAFLRRNVDYGHAIFLHHCNDCHAREVGYSAVGPLLVGLSKEQIAEKVKHLNEPVINMPPWCGNDEEADWLAEYLLTIRPDRP
;
A
#
# COMPACT_ATOMS: atom_id res chain seq x y z
N VAL A 1 -6.76 -13.72 16.77
CA VAL A 1 -7.11 -15.12 17.12
C VAL A 1 -6.53 -16.12 16.11
N PHE A 2 -6.91 -16.08 14.83
CA PHE A 2 -6.47 -17.07 13.84
C PHE A 2 -4.94 -17.12 13.64
N PHE A 3 -4.27 -15.96 13.65
CA PHE A 3 -2.81 -15.89 13.63
C PHE A 3 -2.14 -16.63 14.81
N ILE A 4 -2.73 -16.56 16.01
CA ILE A 4 -2.21 -17.30 17.17
C ILE A 4 -2.42 -18.80 16.98
N VAL A 5 -3.59 -19.21 16.48
CA VAL A 5 -3.89 -20.63 16.17
C VAL A 5 -2.92 -21.16 15.11
N GLU A 6 -2.60 -20.36 14.10
CA GLU A 6 -1.62 -20.67 13.06
C GLU A 6 -0.23 -20.92 13.65
N ILE A 7 0.29 -20.00 14.47
CA ILE A 7 1.59 -20.17 15.13
C ILE A 7 1.62 -21.39 16.06
N VAL A 8 0.58 -21.57 16.89
CA VAL A 8 0.50 -22.69 17.83
C VAL A 8 0.42 -24.02 17.10
N SER A 9 -0.37 -24.11 16.02
CA SER A 9 -0.45 -25.34 15.20
C SER A 9 0.85 -25.63 14.46
N ALA A 10 1.56 -24.61 13.97
CA ALA A 10 2.89 -24.79 13.38
C ALA A 10 3.91 -25.32 14.39
N PHE A 11 3.95 -24.77 15.61
CA PHE A 11 4.80 -25.28 16.68
C PHE A 11 4.42 -26.70 17.09
N ALA A 12 3.13 -27.01 17.18
CA ALA A 12 2.66 -28.36 17.47
C ALA A 12 3.14 -29.34 16.39
N MET A 13 3.08 -28.93 15.11
CA MET A 13 3.60 -29.71 13.99
C MET A 13 5.10 -29.99 14.13
N TYR A 14 5.89 -28.96 14.43
CA TYR A 14 7.35 -29.06 14.52
C TYR A 14 7.79 -29.90 15.72
N TYR A 15 7.33 -29.57 16.93
CA TYR A 15 7.78 -30.23 18.16
C TYR A 15 7.21 -31.64 18.36
N TYR A 16 6.07 -31.95 17.75
CA TYR A 16 5.40 -33.24 17.92
C TYR A 16 5.40 -34.12 16.67
N TRP A 17 6.27 -33.84 15.68
CA TRP A 17 6.36 -34.59 14.43
C TRP A 17 6.44 -36.12 14.63
N ASN A 18 7.32 -36.59 15.52
CA ASN A 18 7.48 -38.01 15.84
C ASN A 18 6.73 -38.47 17.10
N ARG A 19 5.91 -37.59 17.70
CA ARG A 19 5.23 -37.84 18.98
C ARG A 19 3.72 -38.03 18.84
N LEU A 20 3.12 -37.55 17.75
CA LEU A 20 1.70 -37.67 17.49
C LEU A 20 1.40 -38.79 16.49
N PRO A 21 0.28 -39.51 16.65
CA PRO A 21 -0.22 -40.41 15.62
C PRO A 21 -0.48 -39.66 14.30
N ALA A 22 -0.25 -40.31 13.16
CA ALA A 22 -0.38 -39.69 11.83
C ALA A 22 -1.74 -39.02 11.58
N LYS A 23 -2.85 -39.61 12.08
CA LYS A 23 -4.19 -39.02 11.97
C LYS A 23 -4.29 -37.69 12.73
N THR A 24 -3.71 -37.61 13.92
CA THR A 24 -3.70 -36.39 14.74
C THR A 24 -2.80 -35.34 14.10
N HIS A 25 -1.65 -35.74 13.59
CA HIS A 25 -0.76 -34.84 12.85
C HIS A 25 -1.47 -34.21 11.64
N GLY A 26 -2.18 -35.03 10.84
CA GLY A 26 -2.96 -34.53 9.72
C GLY A 26 -4.08 -33.54 10.12
N ARG A 27 -4.73 -33.74 11.27
CA ARG A 27 -5.71 -32.78 11.79
C ARG A 27 -5.07 -31.44 12.16
N VAL A 28 -3.88 -31.46 12.77
CA VAL A 28 -3.13 -30.23 13.10
C VAL A 28 -2.76 -29.47 11.84
N VAL A 29 -2.32 -30.16 10.78
CA VAL A 29 -2.03 -29.55 9.46
C VAL A 29 -3.28 -28.87 8.89
N TRP A 30 -4.46 -29.50 8.99
CA TRP A 30 -5.71 -28.90 8.52
C TRP A 30 -6.14 -27.69 9.36
N ILE A 31 -5.95 -27.74 10.67
CA ILE A 31 -6.19 -26.58 11.56
C ILE A 31 -5.32 -25.41 11.14
N TYR A 32 -4.02 -25.66 10.90
CA TYR A 32 -3.08 -24.66 10.40
C TYR A 32 -3.57 -24.07 9.07
N ALA A 33 -3.88 -24.92 8.09
CA ALA A 33 -4.29 -24.49 6.75
C ALA A 33 -5.58 -23.65 6.77
N ILE A 34 -6.58 -24.05 7.56
CA ILE A 34 -7.85 -23.32 7.70
C ILE A 34 -7.62 -22.00 8.43
N ALA A 35 -6.81 -21.99 9.51
CA ALA A 35 -6.50 -20.76 10.24
C ALA A 35 -5.77 -19.74 9.36
N ALA A 36 -4.77 -20.18 8.60
CA ALA A 36 -4.04 -19.34 7.65
C ALA A 36 -4.96 -18.79 6.55
N TRP A 37 -5.88 -19.62 6.03
CA TRP A 37 -6.85 -19.17 5.03
C TRP A 37 -7.84 -18.15 5.61
N ILE A 38 -8.31 -18.33 6.85
CA ILE A 38 -9.17 -17.33 7.50
C ILE A 38 -8.42 -16.02 7.72
N SER A 39 -7.14 -16.06 8.10
CA SER A 39 -6.30 -14.84 8.19
C SER A 39 -6.27 -14.09 6.84
N LEU A 40 -6.10 -14.82 5.72
CA LEU A 40 -6.19 -14.26 4.37
C LEU A 40 -7.55 -13.62 4.10
N VAL A 41 -8.66 -14.30 4.40
CA VAL A 41 -10.02 -13.77 4.20
C VAL A 41 -10.25 -12.49 5.01
N LEU A 42 -9.80 -12.45 6.26
CA LEU A 42 -9.98 -11.30 7.15
C LEU A 42 -9.22 -10.07 6.67
N ILE A 43 -7.94 -10.22 6.32
CA ILE A 43 -7.17 -9.08 5.81
C ILE A 43 -7.69 -8.62 4.45
N THR A 44 -8.13 -9.56 3.62
CA THR A 44 -8.72 -9.24 2.31
C THR A 44 -10.03 -8.46 2.45
N GLY A 45 -10.87 -8.74 3.44
CA GLY A 45 -12.06 -7.92 3.70
C GLY A 45 -11.72 -6.45 3.97
N ILE A 46 -10.67 -6.21 4.75
CA ILE A 46 -10.18 -4.85 5.03
C ILE A 46 -9.63 -4.20 3.76
N THR A 47 -8.73 -4.85 3.02
CA THR A 47 -8.14 -4.25 1.81
C THR A 47 -9.13 -4.09 0.66
N ALA A 48 -10.18 -4.91 0.62
CA ALA A 48 -11.26 -4.79 -0.33
C ALA A 48 -12.13 -3.56 -0.03
N PHE A 49 -12.46 -3.35 1.24
CA PHE A 49 -13.19 -2.17 1.71
C PHE A 49 -12.46 -0.86 1.40
N MET A 50 -11.13 -0.86 1.56
CA MET A 50 -10.28 0.29 1.21
C MET A 50 -10.39 0.70 -0.27
N LEU A 51 -10.65 -0.25 -1.17
CA LEU A 51 -10.74 0.00 -2.60
C LEU A 51 -12.15 0.42 -3.03
N ASN A 52 -13.18 -0.17 -2.43
CA ASN A 52 -14.57 0.15 -2.71
C ASN A 52 -15.42 -0.11 -1.46
N ALA A 53 -16.06 0.93 -0.93
CA ALA A 53 -16.85 0.88 0.29
C ALA A 53 -18.29 0.36 0.09
N ASN A 54 -18.70 0.11 -1.16
CA ASN A 54 -20.04 -0.37 -1.46
C ASN A 54 -20.24 -1.81 -0.94
N GLY A 55 -21.33 -2.05 -0.23
CA GLY A 55 -21.69 -3.39 0.24
C GLY A 55 -21.99 -4.35 -0.90
N LEU A 56 -21.82 -5.64 -0.63
CA LEU A 56 -22.00 -6.72 -1.61
C LEU A 56 -23.40 -6.77 -2.24
N LEU A 57 -24.43 -6.35 -1.49
CA LEU A 57 -25.82 -6.33 -1.94
C LEU A 57 -26.27 -4.90 -2.25
N PRO A 58 -27.17 -4.70 -3.23
CA PRO A 58 -27.76 -3.39 -3.51
C PRO A 58 -28.39 -2.76 -2.26
N GLY A 59 -28.17 -1.46 -2.05
CA GLY A 59 -28.60 -0.74 -0.84
C GLY A 59 -27.72 -1.00 0.39
N GLY A 60 -26.55 -1.63 0.22
CA GLY A 60 -25.58 -1.88 1.27
C GLY A 60 -24.43 -0.88 1.31
N ASP A 61 -24.60 0.36 0.87
CA ASP A 61 -23.53 1.35 0.93
C ASP A 61 -23.11 1.59 2.39
N TRP A 62 -21.82 1.39 2.68
CA TRP A 62 -21.31 1.61 4.02
C TRP A 62 -21.30 3.10 4.39
N THR A 63 -21.13 4.01 3.43
CA THR A 63 -21.08 5.45 3.70
C THR A 63 -22.41 5.97 4.23
N GLU A 64 -23.52 5.36 3.84
CA GLU A 64 -24.87 5.67 4.35
C GLU A 64 -25.20 4.91 5.63
N THR A 65 -24.82 3.62 5.70
CA THR A 65 -25.29 2.74 6.78
C THR A 65 -24.38 2.70 8.00
N GLY A 66 -23.07 2.91 7.83
CA GLY A 66 -22.06 2.78 8.88
C GLY A 66 -21.89 1.37 9.47
N LEU A 67 -22.62 0.35 8.98
CA LEU A 67 -22.63 -0.97 9.60
C LEU A 67 -21.42 -1.80 9.19
N PHE A 68 -20.80 -2.47 10.17
CA PHE A 68 -19.65 -3.37 9.96
C PHE A 68 -19.87 -4.41 8.84
N ARG A 69 -21.06 -4.99 8.75
CA ARG A 69 -21.37 -6.02 7.74
C ARG A 69 -21.23 -5.50 6.31
N HIS A 70 -21.57 -4.24 6.08
CA HIS A 70 -21.53 -3.61 4.76
C HIS A 70 -20.10 -3.21 4.39
N ALA A 71 -19.30 -2.79 5.37
CA ALA A 71 -17.87 -2.58 5.18
C ALA A 71 -17.13 -3.88 4.87
N PHE A 72 -17.30 -4.92 5.71
CA PHE A 72 -16.53 -6.16 5.60
C PHE A 72 -16.94 -7.00 4.37
N PHE A 73 -18.25 -7.16 4.14
CA PHE A 73 -18.77 -7.85 2.95
C PHE A 73 -19.11 -6.82 1.87
N ASN A 74 -18.07 -6.22 1.30
CA ASN A 74 -18.16 -5.28 0.18
C ASN A 74 -18.11 -5.97 -1.18
N VAL A 75 -18.40 -5.24 -2.26
CA VAL A 75 -18.39 -5.75 -3.64
C VAL A 75 -17.04 -6.33 -4.09
N GLN A 76 -15.94 -5.86 -3.50
CA GLN A 76 -14.57 -6.32 -3.80
C GLN A 76 -14.14 -7.51 -2.92
N PHE A 77 -14.93 -7.89 -1.90
CA PHE A 77 -14.58 -8.95 -0.95
C PHE A 77 -14.34 -10.29 -1.64
N LEU A 78 -15.31 -10.77 -2.43
CA LEU A 78 -15.21 -12.07 -3.11
C LEU A 78 -14.15 -12.05 -4.22
N PRO A 79 -14.13 -11.05 -5.14
CA PRO A 79 -13.09 -10.98 -6.17
C PRO A 79 -11.67 -11.02 -5.60
N GLN A 80 -11.36 -10.19 -4.61
CA GLN A 80 -10.02 -10.17 -4.02
C GLN A 80 -9.72 -11.46 -3.25
N THR A 81 -10.70 -12.06 -2.56
CA THR A 81 -10.51 -13.34 -1.86
C THR A 81 -10.17 -14.45 -2.84
N PHE A 82 -10.81 -14.49 -4.00
CA PHE A 82 -10.50 -15.44 -5.06
C PHE A 82 -9.12 -15.20 -5.66
N VAL A 83 -8.76 -13.95 -5.96
CA VAL A 83 -7.41 -13.62 -6.47
C VAL A 83 -6.34 -14.03 -5.46
N ARG A 84 -6.51 -13.71 -4.17
CA ARG A 84 -5.53 -14.03 -3.11
C ARG A 84 -5.43 -15.53 -2.85
N THR A 85 -6.57 -16.24 -2.80
CA THR A 85 -6.58 -17.70 -2.62
C THR A 85 -5.96 -18.39 -3.83
N GLY A 86 -6.33 -17.99 -5.05
CA GLY A 86 -5.77 -18.53 -6.28
C GLY A 86 -4.28 -18.24 -6.43
N GLY A 87 -3.84 -17.01 -6.12
CA GLY A 87 -2.44 -16.62 -6.11
C GLY A 87 -1.62 -17.42 -5.10
N ALA A 88 -2.14 -17.64 -3.88
CA ALA A 88 -1.49 -18.48 -2.87
C ALA A 88 -1.34 -19.94 -3.34
N LEU A 89 -2.38 -20.52 -3.94
CA LEU A 89 -2.32 -21.88 -4.50
C LEU A 89 -1.36 -21.99 -5.69
N LEU A 90 -1.29 -20.97 -6.54
CA LEU A 90 -0.34 -20.89 -7.65
C LEU A 90 1.09 -20.83 -7.12
N LEU A 91 1.39 -19.89 -6.21
CA LEU A 91 2.73 -19.76 -5.62
C LEU A 91 3.15 -21.02 -4.85
N ALA A 92 2.23 -21.65 -4.11
CA ALA A 92 2.48 -22.93 -3.46
C ALA A 92 2.82 -24.03 -4.48
N THR A 93 2.10 -24.08 -5.62
CA THR A 93 2.38 -25.02 -6.71
C THR A 93 3.77 -24.81 -7.30
N LEU A 94 4.12 -23.56 -7.60
CA LEU A 94 5.44 -23.20 -8.14
C LEU A 94 6.57 -23.51 -7.14
N TYR A 95 6.34 -23.24 -5.85
CA TYR A 95 7.29 -23.60 -4.80
C TYR A 95 7.47 -25.12 -4.68
N VAL A 96 6.39 -25.90 -4.74
CA VAL A 96 6.47 -27.37 -4.72
C VAL A 96 7.27 -27.89 -5.91
N TYR A 97 7.12 -27.28 -7.10
CA TYR A 97 7.94 -27.61 -8.26
C TYR A 97 9.41 -27.32 -8.05
N LEU A 98 9.74 -26.13 -7.53
CA LEU A 98 11.11 -25.76 -7.21
C LEU A 98 11.72 -26.69 -6.15
N HIS A 99 10.99 -26.94 -5.07
CA HIS A 99 11.43 -27.82 -4.00
C HIS A 99 11.65 -29.25 -4.49
N ALA A 100 10.71 -29.81 -5.27
CA ALA A 100 10.84 -31.14 -5.85
C ALA A 100 12.04 -31.22 -6.81
N ALA A 101 12.22 -30.20 -7.67
CA ALA A 101 13.34 -30.14 -8.61
C ALA A 101 14.70 -30.06 -7.89
N VAL A 102 14.79 -29.35 -6.75
CA VAL A 102 16.03 -29.24 -5.96
C VAL A 102 16.31 -30.53 -5.18
N THR A 103 15.32 -31.04 -4.45
CA THR A 103 15.48 -32.17 -3.53
C THR A 103 15.68 -33.50 -4.28
N LEU A 104 14.92 -33.73 -5.35
CA LEU A 104 14.97 -34.99 -6.11
C LEU A 104 16.08 -35.01 -7.18
N ARG A 105 16.78 -33.89 -7.40
CA ARG A 105 17.93 -33.84 -8.32
C ARG A 105 19.06 -34.77 -7.88
N LYS A 106 19.32 -34.86 -6.58
CA LYS A 106 20.44 -35.68 -6.05
C LYS A 106 20.16 -37.18 -6.15
N SER A 107 18.90 -37.60 -5.95
CA SER A 107 18.49 -39.00 -6.05
C SER A 107 18.19 -39.44 -7.48
N ASN A 108 18.10 -38.50 -8.44
CA ASN A 108 17.73 -38.74 -9.83
C ASN A 108 16.39 -39.50 -9.99
N ASP A 109 15.48 -39.34 -9.02
CA ASP A 109 14.17 -40.02 -9.01
C ASP A 109 13.15 -39.26 -9.85
N VAL A 110 13.26 -39.44 -11.16
CA VAL A 110 12.44 -38.76 -12.17
C VAL A 110 10.97 -39.16 -12.08
N ASP A 111 10.67 -40.37 -11.62
CA ASP A 111 9.28 -40.83 -11.51
C ASP A 111 8.58 -40.25 -10.28
N LEU A 112 9.28 -40.10 -9.15
CA LEU A 112 8.76 -39.37 -8.00
C LEU A 112 8.54 -37.89 -8.33
N LEU A 113 9.48 -37.26 -9.04
CA LEU A 113 9.33 -35.89 -9.54
C LEU A 113 8.06 -35.75 -10.39
N ALA A 114 7.87 -36.63 -11.36
CA ALA A 114 6.70 -36.62 -12.21
C ALA A 114 5.40 -36.91 -11.45
N LYS A 115 5.43 -37.72 -10.38
CA LYS A 115 4.26 -37.93 -9.50
C LYS A 115 3.90 -36.66 -8.74
N VAL A 116 4.89 -35.97 -8.15
CA VAL A 116 4.69 -34.70 -7.43
C VAL A 116 4.13 -33.63 -8.37
N VAL A 117 4.75 -33.44 -9.54
CA VAL A 117 4.30 -32.46 -10.54
C VAL A 117 2.86 -32.73 -10.98
N ARG A 118 2.51 -33.99 -11.25
CA ARG A 118 1.13 -34.37 -11.62
C ARG A 118 0.13 -34.19 -10.48
N ARG A 119 0.53 -34.39 -9.23
CA ARG A 119 -0.34 -34.22 -8.07
C ARG A 119 -0.78 -32.77 -7.90
N MET A 120 0.04 -31.82 -8.32
CA MET A 120 -0.27 -30.39 -8.28
C MET A 120 -1.23 -29.91 -9.37
N ARG A 121 -1.67 -30.78 -10.30
CA ARG A 121 -2.69 -30.43 -11.31
C ARG A 121 -3.96 -29.86 -10.70
N ALA A 122 -4.48 -30.50 -9.66
CA ALA A 122 -5.74 -30.07 -9.04
C ALA A 122 -5.60 -28.69 -8.35
N PRO A 123 -4.61 -28.47 -7.45
CA PRO A 123 -4.35 -27.14 -6.90
C PRO A 123 -4.13 -26.07 -7.98
N LEU A 124 -3.40 -26.39 -9.05
CA LEU A 124 -3.15 -25.47 -10.15
C LEU A 124 -4.45 -25.08 -10.88
N LEU A 125 -5.28 -26.04 -11.25
CA LEU A 125 -6.54 -25.75 -11.94
C LEU A 125 -7.50 -24.92 -11.07
N VAL A 126 -7.57 -25.23 -9.78
CA VAL A 126 -8.34 -24.42 -8.82
C VAL A 126 -7.76 -23.01 -8.72
N ALA A 127 -6.44 -22.87 -8.67
CA ALA A 127 -5.77 -21.58 -8.65
C ALA A 127 -6.12 -20.74 -9.88
N LEU A 128 -6.04 -21.32 -11.08
CA LEU A 128 -6.34 -20.63 -12.34
C LEU A 128 -7.81 -20.24 -12.44
N ALA A 129 -8.73 -21.11 -12.02
CA ALA A 129 -10.16 -20.81 -12.00
C ALA A 129 -10.47 -19.64 -11.05
N LEU A 130 -9.93 -19.67 -9.83
CA LEU A 130 -10.11 -18.60 -8.85
C LEU A 130 -9.47 -17.29 -9.32
N LEU A 131 -8.29 -17.32 -9.92
CA LEU A 131 -7.64 -16.14 -10.48
C LEU A 131 -8.48 -15.56 -11.64
N GLY A 132 -8.97 -16.39 -12.56
CA GLY A 132 -9.78 -15.93 -13.69
C GLY A 132 -11.07 -15.24 -13.24
N VAL A 133 -11.84 -15.90 -12.37
CA VAL A 133 -13.08 -15.33 -11.81
C VAL A 133 -12.80 -14.12 -10.94
N GLY A 134 -11.75 -14.18 -10.10
CA GLY A 134 -11.37 -13.10 -9.20
C GLY A 134 -10.91 -11.85 -9.93
N VAL A 135 -10.06 -11.98 -10.95
CA VAL A 135 -9.58 -10.84 -11.74
C VAL A 135 -10.73 -10.22 -12.53
N ALA A 136 -11.57 -11.03 -13.17
CA ALA A 136 -12.75 -10.54 -13.88
C ALA A 136 -13.70 -9.78 -12.93
N GLY A 137 -13.98 -10.34 -11.76
CA GLY A 137 -14.78 -9.71 -10.72
C GLY A 137 -14.14 -8.43 -10.17
N TRP A 138 -12.81 -8.37 -10.06
CA TRP A 138 -12.09 -7.21 -9.54
C TRP A 138 -12.23 -6.01 -10.47
N PHE A 139 -12.04 -6.24 -11.78
CA PHE A 139 -12.26 -5.19 -12.79
C PHE A 139 -13.73 -4.78 -12.90
N ALA A 140 -14.67 -5.73 -12.79
CA ALA A 140 -16.10 -5.44 -12.87
C ALA A 140 -16.63 -4.58 -11.71
N ASN A 141 -16.00 -4.66 -10.54
CA ASN A 141 -16.41 -3.93 -9.32
C ASN A 141 -15.44 -2.78 -8.96
N LEU A 142 -14.54 -2.40 -9.86
CA LEU A 142 -13.58 -1.34 -9.60
C LEU A 142 -14.30 0.00 -9.43
N SER A 143 -13.88 0.81 -8.45
CA SER A 143 -14.46 2.14 -8.24
C SER A 143 -14.16 3.07 -9.41
N GLU A 144 -14.98 4.11 -9.57
CA GLU A 144 -14.79 5.12 -10.62
C GLU A 144 -13.43 5.84 -10.48
N SER A 145 -13.06 6.19 -9.24
CA SER A 145 -11.73 6.75 -8.90
C SER A 145 -10.59 5.83 -9.35
N GLY A 146 -10.75 4.51 -9.14
CA GLY A 146 -9.79 3.51 -9.56
C GLY A 146 -9.67 3.38 -11.08
N LEU A 147 -10.79 3.41 -11.80
CA LEU A 147 -10.81 3.37 -13.27
C LEU A 147 -10.10 4.59 -13.87
N ILE A 148 -10.36 5.78 -13.34
CA ILE A 148 -9.69 7.02 -13.77
C ILE A 148 -8.18 6.92 -13.52
N SER A 149 -7.78 6.41 -12.36
CA SER A 149 -6.37 6.20 -12.00
C SER A 149 -5.67 5.25 -12.96
N LEU A 150 -6.30 4.13 -13.32
CA LEU A 150 -5.77 3.21 -14.32
C LEU A 150 -5.61 3.86 -15.70
N GLN A 151 -6.62 4.61 -16.16
CA GLN A 151 -6.60 5.22 -17.48
C GLN A 151 -5.53 6.30 -17.62
N ARG A 152 -5.32 7.11 -16.58
CA ARG A 152 -4.47 8.31 -16.65
C ARG A 152 -3.03 8.05 -16.22
N ALA A 153 -2.76 7.04 -15.39
CA ALA A 153 -1.40 6.73 -14.93
C ALA A 153 -0.69 5.78 -15.90
N ALA A 154 0.20 6.30 -16.75
CA ALA A 154 0.96 5.51 -17.72
C ALA A 154 1.73 4.33 -17.10
N VAL A 155 2.27 4.52 -15.88
CA VAL A 155 2.97 3.45 -15.13
C VAL A 155 2.04 2.26 -14.84
N LEU A 156 0.78 2.51 -14.51
CA LEU A 156 -0.18 1.44 -14.22
C LEU A 156 -0.54 0.65 -15.48
N ASN A 157 -0.66 1.31 -16.64
CA ASN A 157 -0.88 0.63 -17.92
C ASN A 157 0.30 -0.28 -18.29
N ILE A 158 1.53 0.17 -18.07
CA ILE A 158 2.73 -0.67 -18.27
C ILE A 158 2.69 -1.90 -17.36
N PHE A 159 2.37 -1.70 -16.07
CA PHE A 159 2.32 -2.81 -15.10
C PHE A 159 1.16 -3.78 -15.37
N LEU A 160 0.00 -3.31 -15.84
CA LEU A 160 -1.08 -4.17 -16.30
C LEU A 160 -0.67 -5.00 -17.52
N GLY A 161 -0.01 -4.38 -18.50
CA GLY A 161 0.52 -5.10 -19.67
C GLY A 161 1.56 -6.16 -19.28
N MET A 162 2.47 -5.80 -18.38
CA MET A 162 3.46 -6.73 -17.82
C MET A 162 2.80 -7.86 -17.03
N MET A 163 1.77 -7.58 -16.22
CA MET A 163 1.00 -8.57 -15.48
C MET A 163 0.30 -9.55 -16.43
N ALA A 164 -0.32 -9.06 -17.52
CA ALA A 164 -0.97 -9.90 -18.51
C ALA A 164 0.04 -10.79 -19.27
N ALA A 165 1.16 -10.22 -19.71
CA ALA A 165 2.20 -10.95 -20.42
C ALA A 165 2.87 -12.00 -19.52
N LEU A 166 3.32 -11.59 -18.33
CA LEU A 166 3.97 -12.47 -17.36
C LEU A 166 3.01 -13.55 -16.86
N GLY A 167 1.77 -13.18 -16.56
CA GLY A 167 0.71 -14.09 -16.18
C GLY A 167 0.44 -15.13 -17.26
N GLY A 168 0.28 -14.69 -18.51
CA GLY A 168 0.12 -15.58 -19.67
C GLY A 168 1.27 -16.59 -19.78
N ILE A 169 2.53 -16.13 -19.66
CA ILE A 169 3.70 -17.03 -19.71
C ILE A 169 3.70 -18.01 -18.53
N VAL A 170 3.50 -17.54 -17.30
CA VAL A 170 3.47 -18.41 -16.11
C VAL A 170 2.37 -19.46 -16.26
N VAL A 171 1.17 -19.09 -16.66
CA VAL A 171 0.05 -20.02 -16.85
C VAL A 171 0.38 -21.03 -17.95
N LEU A 172 0.79 -20.56 -19.13
CA LEU A 172 1.13 -21.42 -20.27
C LEU A 172 2.20 -22.45 -19.88
N MET A 173 3.31 -21.98 -19.31
CA MET A 173 4.46 -22.82 -18.98
C MET A 173 4.16 -23.80 -17.84
N THR A 174 3.42 -23.34 -16.82
CA THR A 174 3.04 -24.20 -15.68
C THR A 174 2.06 -25.29 -16.11
N VAL A 175 1.08 -24.96 -16.96
CA VAL A 175 0.16 -25.94 -17.54
C VAL A 175 0.91 -26.89 -18.47
N ALA A 176 1.78 -26.38 -19.34
CA ALA A 176 2.53 -27.19 -20.28
C ALA A 176 3.36 -28.28 -19.57
N VAL A 177 4.12 -27.89 -18.54
CA VAL A 177 4.94 -28.84 -17.78
C VAL A 177 4.11 -29.79 -16.94
N CYS A 178 3.02 -29.31 -16.34
CA CYS A 178 2.17 -30.14 -15.51
C CYS A 178 1.43 -31.23 -16.31
N PHE A 179 1.01 -30.94 -17.54
CA PHE A 179 0.22 -31.85 -18.37
C PHE A 179 1.06 -32.67 -19.35
N PHE A 180 1.99 -32.05 -20.06
CA PHE A 180 2.70 -32.70 -21.17
C PHE A 180 4.12 -33.12 -20.80
N PHE A 181 4.82 -32.38 -19.93
CA PHE A 181 6.23 -32.62 -19.64
C PHE A 181 6.58 -32.78 -18.15
N PRO A 182 5.87 -33.63 -17.37
CA PRO A 182 6.07 -33.69 -15.92
C PRO A 182 7.45 -34.23 -15.50
N ARG A 183 8.20 -34.85 -16.41
CA ARG A 183 9.55 -35.40 -16.17
C ARG A 183 10.68 -34.42 -16.45
N SER A 184 10.44 -33.35 -17.20
CA SER A 184 11.50 -32.44 -17.67
C SER A 184 11.73 -31.24 -16.74
N MET A 185 11.17 -31.27 -15.52
CA MET A 185 11.30 -30.17 -14.57
C MET A 185 12.74 -30.08 -14.07
N ASN A 186 13.48 -29.09 -14.56
CA ASN A 186 14.82 -28.78 -14.08
C ASN A 186 14.79 -27.62 -13.08
N VAL A 187 15.85 -27.49 -12.26
CA VAL A 187 15.92 -26.48 -11.20
C VAL A 187 15.87 -25.06 -11.75
N GLY A 188 16.57 -24.78 -12.86
CA GLY A 188 16.62 -23.44 -13.45
C GLY A 188 15.25 -22.97 -13.91
N PHE A 189 14.53 -23.82 -14.64
CA PHE A 189 13.17 -23.56 -15.10
C PHE A 189 12.19 -23.40 -13.94
N ALA A 190 12.24 -24.29 -12.94
CA ALA A 190 11.37 -24.20 -11.77
C ALA A 190 11.64 -22.93 -10.94
N ALA A 191 12.92 -22.54 -10.80
CA ALA A 191 13.32 -21.30 -10.13
C ALA A 191 12.83 -20.07 -10.92
N SER A 192 13.01 -20.05 -12.24
CA SER A 192 12.50 -18.98 -13.10
C SER A 192 10.98 -18.83 -12.97
N LEU A 193 10.23 -19.94 -13.07
CA LEU A 193 8.77 -19.89 -12.89
C LEU A 193 8.37 -19.37 -11.51
N PHE A 194 9.04 -19.82 -10.45
CA PHE A 194 8.76 -19.34 -9.09
C PHE A 194 9.04 -17.85 -8.95
N LEU A 195 10.17 -17.35 -9.45
CA LEU A 195 10.51 -15.92 -9.43
C LEU A 195 9.53 -15.08 -10.27
N MET A 196 9.11 -15.58 -11.43
CA MET A 196 8.08 -14.96 -12.26
C MET A 196 6.73 -14.91 -11.55
N GLY A 197 6.36 -15.98 -10.82
CA GLY A 197 5.16 -16.01 -9.98
C GLY A 197 5.21 -14.98 -8.85
N LEU A 198 6.36 -14.85 -8.16
CA LEU A 198 6.56 -13.83 -7.13
C LEU A 198 6.48 -12.42 -7.70
N MET A 199 7.11 -12.19 -8.85
CA MET A 199 7.06 -10.91 -9.56
C MET A 199 5.62 -10.57 -9.98
N LEU A 200 4.87 -11.53 -10.52
CA LEU A 200 3.47 -11.36 -10.89
C LEU A 200 2.62 -10.94 -9.68
N PHE A 201 2.81 -11.62 -8.54
CA PHE A 201 2.12 -11.27 -7.30
C PHE A 201 2.49 -9.86 -6.82
N ALA A 202 3.78 -9.51 -6.83
CA ALA A 202 4.25 -8.18 -6.43
C ALA A 202 3.68 -7.06 -7.33
N ILE A 203 3.66 -7.26 -8.64
CA ILE A 203 3.06 -6.31 -9.60
C ILE A 203 1.56 -6.17 -9.32
N GLY A 204 0.85 -7.28 -9.12
CA GLY A 204 -0.59 -7.27 -8.82
C GLY A 204 -0.91 -6.49 -7.54
N GLU A 205 -0.13 -6.70 -6.48
CA GLU A 205 -0.28 -5.94 -5.23
C GLU A 205 0.02 -4.45 -5.39
N PHE A 206 1.05 -4.12 -6.18
CA PHE A 206 1.36 -2.73 -6.49
C PHE A 206 0.23 -2.06 -7.27
N VAL A 207 -0.31 -2.70 -8.31
CA VAL A 207 -1.43 -2.16 -9.09
C VAL A 207 -2.65 -1.97 -8.19
N ARG A 208 -3.00 -2.97 -7.38
CA ARG A 208 -4.12 -2.85 -6.44
C ARG A 208 -3.91 -1.72 -5.42
N GLU A 209 -2.68 -1.49 -4.95
CA GLU A 209 -2.34 -0.38 -4.05
C GLU A 209 -2.40 0.98 -4.75
N ALA A 210 -1.89 1.07 -5.96
CA ALA A 210 -1.80 2.35 -6.65
C ALA A 210 -3.17 2.85 -7.13
N VAL A 211 -4.06 1.93 -7.50
CA VAL A 211 -5.39 2.24 -8.03
C VAL A 211 -6.33 2.81 -6.98
N ARG A 212 -6.15 2.47 -5.70
CA ARG A 212 -6.99 3.05 -4.62
C ARG A 212 -6.59 4.48 -4.22
N LYS A 213 -5.38 4.92 -4.58
CA LYS A 213 -4.91 6.27 -4.24
C LYS A 213 -5.72 7.31 -5.03
N PRO A 214 -5.99 8.51 -4.47
CA PRO A 214 -5.39 9.10 -3.27
C PRO A 214 -6.03 8.66 -1.95
N TYR A 215 -6.98 7.72 -1.96
CA TYR A 215 -7.74 7.33 -0.78
C TYR A 215 -7.10 6.19 0.01
N ILE A 216 -7.34 6.19 1.32
CA ILE A 216 -7.22 5.02 2.20
C ILE A 216 -8.51 4.20 2.12
N VAL A 217 -9.64 4.88 2.24
CA VAL A 217 -11.01 4.35 2.01
C VAL A 217 -11.62 5.22 0.94
N ASP A 218 -11.98 4.61 -0.20
CA ASP A 218 -12.48 5.32 -1.38
C ASP A 218 -13.56 6.35 -1.03
N GLN A 219 -13.36 7.60 -1.48
CA GLN A 219 -14.22 8.78 -1.26
C GLN A 219 -14.44 9.21 0.21
N VAL A 220 -13.84 8.55 1.20
CA VAL A 220 -14.09 8.86 2.62
C VAL A 220 -12.83 9.38 3.31
N VAL A 221 -11.73 8.63 3.23
CA VAL A 221 -10.48 8.95 3.95
C VAL A 221 -9.36 9.09 2.95
N LEU A 222 -8.71 10.24 2.92
CA LEU A 222 -7.55 10.51 2.05
C LEU A 222 -6.27 9.86 2.59
N GLY A 223 -5.24 9.80 1.75
CA GLY A 223 -3.91 9.23 2.05
C GLY A 223 -3.16 9.94 3.18
N ASN A 224 -3.50 11.21 3.45
CA ASN A 224 -3.02 12.01 4.58
C ASN A 224 -3.94 11.91 5.81
N GLN A 225 -4.84 10.91 5.84
CA GLN A 225 -5.77 10.62 6.94
C GLN A 225 -6.80 11.71 7.23
N ILE A 226 -6.97 12.69 6.34
CA ILE A 226 -8.04 13.69 6.42
C ILE A 226 -9.30 13.14 5.76
N LEU A 227 -10.47 13.41 6.36
CA LEU A 227 -11.74 13.03 5.74
C LEU A 227 -11.99 13.89 4.49
N ALA A 228 -12.46 13.26 3.41
CA ALA A 228 -12.72 13.96 2.16
C ALA A 228 -13.76 15.10 2.33
N GLY A 229 -14.71 14.93 3.25
CA GLY A 229 -15.72 15.96 3.57
C GLY A 229 -15.19 17.13 4.41
N GLU A 230 -14.01 17.03 5.02
CA GLU A 230 -13.46 18.08 5.89
C GLU A 230 -12.55 19.06 5.14
N ILE A 231 -12.16 18.77 3.89
CA ILE A 231 -11.18 19.54 3.12
C ILE A 231 -11.53 21.03 3.08
N ASP A 232 -12.77 21.38 2.77
CA ASP A 232 -13.19 22.78 2.63
C ASP A 232 -13.17 23.51 3.98
N GLN A 233 -13.52 22.81 5.07
CA GLN A 233 -13.43 23.36 6.42
C GLN A 233 -11.96 23.57 6.83
N CYS A 234 -11.08 22.62 6.50
CA CYS A 234 -9.64 22.74 6.72
C CYS A 234 -9.06 23.95 5.96
N ARG A 235 -9.46 24.16 4.70
CA ARG A 235 -8.99 25.30 3.90
C ARG A 235 -9.44 26.65 4.46
N GLN A 236 -10.64 26.71 5.02
CA GLN A 236 -11.17 27.95 5.62
C GLN A 236 -10.53 28.26 6.98
N ASN A 237 -10.38 27.26 7.85
CA ASN A 237 -9.94 27.46 9.24
C ASN A 237 -8.43 27.25 9.45
N GLY A 238 -7.73 26.73 8.43
CA GLY A 238 -6.35 26.26 8.50
C GLY A 238 -6.26 24.81 9.00
N LEU A 239 -5.28 24.07 8.47
CA LEU A 239 -4.92 22.72 8.87
C LEU A 239 -4.60 22.63 10.36
N PHE A 240 -4.01 23.66 10.97
CA PHE A 240 -3.74 23.67 12.42
C PHE A 240 -4.99 23.71 13.31
N SER A 241 -6.16 24.02 12.73
CA SER A 241 -7.43 23.92 13.45
C SER A 241 -7.88 22.45 13.63
N GLN A 242 -7.27 21.54 12.88
CA GLN A 242 -7.64 20.13 12.81
C GLN A 242 -6.65 19.26 13.59
N GLY A 243 -7.18 18.22 14.25
CA GLY A 243 -6.39 17.23 14.99
C GLY A 243 -5.69 17.78 16.23
N GLU A 244 -5.66 16.99 17.31
CA GLU A 244 -5.06 17.43 18.57
C GLU A 244 -3.54 17.64 18.45
N TRP A 245 -2.85 16.82 17.65
CA TRP A 245 -1.39 16.90 17.47
C TRP A 245 -0.93 18.18 16.77
N LEU A 246 -1.64 18.62 15.73
CA LEU A 246 -1.32 19.87 15.03
C LEU A 246 -1.62 21.08 15.92
N LYS A 247 -2.73 21.08 16.67
CA LYS A 247 -3.01 22.13 17.67
C LYS A 247 -1.90 22.23 18.71
N HIS A 248 -1.41 21.09 19.21
CA HIS A 248 -0.27 21.04 20.13
C HIS A 248 1.03 21.54 19.49
N ALA A 249 1.33 21.13 18.26
CA ALA A 249 2.50 21.63 17.52
C ALA A 249 2.44 23.14 17.35
N ARG A 250 1.26 23.70 17.04
CA ARG A 250 1.04 25.14 16.94
C ARG A 250 1.38 25.86 18.25
N TYR A 251 0.91 25.30 19.37
CA TYR A 251 1.14 25.85 20.70
C TYR A 251 2.63 25.88 21.06
N HIS A 252 3.37 24.77 20.87
CA HIS A 252 4.80 24.71 21.20
C HIS A 252 5.64 25.72 20.41
N VAL A 253 5.43 25.80 19.10
CA VAL A 253 6.16 26.73 18.22
C VAL A 253 5.80 28.19 18.52
N TRP A 254 4.58 28.48 18.99
CA TRP A 254 4.18 29.84 19.39
C TRP A 254 5.00 30.34 20.58
N TYR A 255 5.14 29.56 21.65
CA TYR A 255 5.81 30.00 22.88
C TYR A 255 7.31 30.26 22.71
N GLU A 256 8.00 29.53 21.84
CA GLU A 256 9.42 29.76 21.56
C GLU A 256 9.70 31.11 20.88
N THR A 257 8.66 31.80 20.39
CA THR A 257 8.80 33.01 19.54
C THR A 257 8.34 34.30 20.20
N VAL A 258 7.71 34.25 21.38
CA VAL A 258 7.01 35.40 22.00
C VAL A 258 7.82 36.08 23.13
N ASP A 259 8.91 35.50 23.61
CA ASP A 259 9.71 36.02 24.75
C ASP A 259 10.71 37.16 24.37
N LEU A 260 10.37 38.04 23.44
CA LEU A 260 11.22 39.19 23.06
C LEU A 260 10.55 40.52 23.42
N GLU A 261 10.96 41.13 24.55
CA GLU A 261 10.54 42.49 24.91
C GLU A 261 11.11 43.54 23.93
N PRO A 262 10.31 44.52 23.45
CA PRO A 262 10.79 45.51 22.51
C PRO A 262 11.63 46.62 23.18
N PRO A 263 12.81 46.98 22.63
CA PRO A 263 13.62 48.09 23.13
C PRO A 263 13.02 49.46 22.74
N PRO A 264 13.49 50.57 23.35
CA PRO A 264 12.98 51.91 23.06
C PRO A 264 13.16 52.30 21.57
N PRO A 265 12.13 52.90 20.94
CA PRO A 265 12.18 53.25 19.52
C PRO A 265 13.27 54.29 19.21
N GLY A 266 13.97 54.12 18.07
CA GLY A 266 15.00 55.05 17.58
C GLY A 266 16.44 54.72 17.98
N THR A 267 16.68 53.63 18.72
CA THR A 267 18.02 53.18 19.12
C THR A 267 18.65 52.25 18.07
N PRO A 268 20.00 52.10 18.03
CA PRO A 268 20.66 51.03 17.28
C PRO A 268 20.23 49.61 17.71
N GLU A 269 19.75 49.47 18.96
CA GLU A 269 19.15 48.25 19.51
C GLU A 269 17.80 47.94 18.85
N ALA A 270 17.00 48.95 18.50
CA ALA A 270 15.74 48.75 17.79
C ALA A 270 15.93 48.15 16.37
N LYS A 271 17.02 48.48 15.66
CA LYS A 271 17.34 47.85 14.36
C LYS A 271 17.74 46.38 14.51
N ARG A 272 18.63 46.07 15.48
CA ARG A 272 19.05 44.69 15.77
C ARG A 272 17.88 43.83 16.25
N HIS A 273 17.04 44.38 17.12
CA HIS A 273 15.83 43.72 17.57
C HIS A 273 14.84 43.46 16.43
N ALA A 274 14.70 44.39 15.46
CA ALA A 274 13.86 44.15 14.29
C ALA A 274 14.41 43.02 13.39
N GLU A 275 15.73 42.89 13.26
CA GLU A 275 16.38 41.77 12.56
C GLU A 275 16.21 40.43 13.30
N GLU A 276 16.36 40.43 14.63
CA GLU A 276 16.13 39.27 15.50
C GLU A 276 14.68 38.80 15.45
N MET A 277 13.73 39.72 15.55
CA MET A 277 12.29 39.45 15.41
C MET A 277 11.98 38.86 14.03
N ARG A 278 12.58 39.39 12.96
CA ARG A 278 12.43 38.85 11.61
C ARG A 278 13.00 37.43 11.52
N ALA A 279 14.17 37.16 12.12
CA ALA A 279 14.76 35.83 12.13
C ALA A 279 13.93 34.82 12.95
N ALA A 280 13.38 35.24 14.10
CA ALA A 280 12.48 34.44 14.92
C ALA A 280 11.18 34.11 14.16
N PHE A 281 10.60 35.09 13.47
CA PHE A 281 9.42 34.88 12.62
C PHE A 281 9.68 33.88 11.48
N LEU A 282 10.83 33.98 10.79
CA LEU A 282 11.19 33.04 9.72
C LEU A 282 11.42 31.62 10.25
N ARG A 283 12.07 31.47 11.41
CA ARG A 283 12.23 30.15 12.05
C ARG A 283 10.87 29.55 12.40
N ARG A 284 9.99 30.35 13.00
CA ARG A 284 8.62 29.95 13.35
C ARG A 284 7.85 29.41 12.14
N ASN A 285 7.91 30.10 11.01
CA ASN A 285 7.23 29.67 9.80
C ASN A 285 7.79 28.35 9.27
N VAL A 286 9.11 28.16 9.31
CA VAL A 286 9.76 26.88 8.96
C VAL A 286 9.32 25.76 9.90
N ASP A 287 9.20 26.03 11.20
CA ASP A 287 8.75 25.03 12.18
C ASP A 287 7.27 24.66 11.98
N TYR A 288 6.41 25.64 11.68
CA TYR A 288 5.03 25.36 11.26
C TYR A 288 4.98 24.56 9.96
N GLY A 289 5.78 24.93 8.96
CA GLY A 289 5.89 24.19 7.71
C GLY A 289 6.37 22.74 7.92
N HIS A 290 7.30 22.52 8.85
CA HIS A 290 7.75 21.19 9.22
C HIS A 290 6.64 20.36 9.86
N ALA A 291 5.88 20.93 10.81
CA ALA A 291 4.75 20.25 11.42
C ALA A 291 3.67 19.88 10.38
N ILE A 292 3.35 20.80 9.47
CA ILE A 292 2.46 20.53 8.34
C ILE A 292 3.00 19.37 7.50
N PHE A 293 4.28 19.35 7.16
CA PHE A 293 4.88 18.27 6.38
C PHE A 293 4.71 16.91 7.06
N LEU A 294 4.95 16.83 8.38
CA LEU A 294 4.81 15.60 9.15
C LEU A 294 3.37 15.07 9.14
N HIS A 295 2.38 15.94 9.15
CA HIS A 295 0.97 15.55 9.28
C HIS A 295 0.19 15.51 7.96
N HIS A 296 0.68 16.14 6.90
CA HIS A 296 0.01 16.17 5.59
C HIS A 296 0.78 15.41 4.50
N CYS A 297 2.11 15.34 4.59
CA CYS A 297 2.96 14.81 3.51
C CYS A 297 3.68 13.50 3.90
N ASN A 298 4.05 13.34 5.17
CA ASN A 298 4.98 12.29 5.58
C ASN A 298 4.40 10.86 5.52
N ASP A 299 3.08 10.71 5.47
CA ASP A 299 2.42 9.42 5.23
C ASP A 299 2.82 8.78 3.88
N CYS A 300 3.20 9.62 2.90
CA CYS A 300 3.60 9.17 1.57
C CYS A 300 5.04 9.56 1.18
N HIS A 301 5.61 10.58 1.83
CA HIS A 301 6.86 11.20 1.42
C HIS A 301 7.92 11.23 2.52
N ALA A 302 9.12 10.78 2.16
CA ALA A 302 10.32 11.10 2.92
C ALA A 302 10.74 12.58 2.69
N ARG A 303 11.53 13.13 3.61
CA ARG A 303 12.05 14.51 3.51
C ARG A 303 13.11 14.64 2.41
N GLU A 304 14.33 14.23 2.72
CA GLU A 304 15.52 14.40 1.85
C GLU A 304 15.94 13.09 1.19
N VAL A 305 15.92 12.00 1.96
CA VAL A 305 16.36 10.67 1.54
C VAL A 305 15.31 9.64 1.94
N GLY A 306 15.02 8.70 1.05
CA GLY A 306 14.10 7.59 1.31
C GLY A 306 13.11 7.37 0.19
N TYR A 307 12.06 6.61 0.48
CA TYR A 307 10.98 6.35 -0.46
C TYR A 307 10.22 7.64 -0.78
N SER A 308 10.07 7.95 -2.07
CA SER A 308 9.35 9.14 -2.55
C SER A 308 9.83 10.45 -1.89
N ALA A 309 11.15 10.63 -1.73
CA ALA A 309 11.69 11.83 -1.07
C ALA A 309 11.37 13.12 -1.84
N VAL A 310 10.89 14.15 -1.12
CA VAL A 310 10.44 15.40 -1.75
C VAL A 310 11.60 16.33 -2.07
N GLY A 311 12.63 16.42 -1.23
CA GLY A 311 13.77 17.33 -1.39
C GLY A 311 14.34 17.35 -2.82
N PRO A 312 14.73 16.20 -3.40
CA PRO A 312 15.25 16.12 -4.77
C PRO A 312 14.30 16.62 -5.86
N LEU A 313 12.98 16.57 -5.63
CA LEU A 313 11.97 17.02 -6.60
C LEU A 313 11.81 18.55 -6.62
N LEU A 314 12.38 19.25 -5.64
CA LEU A 314 12.26 20.69 -5.49
C LEU A 314 13.42 21.47 -6.12
N VAL A 315 14.44 20.78 -6.62
CA VAL A 315 15.67 21.40 -7.14
C VAL A 315 15.35 22.44 -8.20
N GLY A 316 15.79 23.67 -7.94
CA GLY A 316 15.62 24.79 -8.86
C GLY A 316 14.26 25.48 -8.88
N LEU A 317 13.32 25.10 -8.01
CA LEU A 317 12.03 25.79 -7.85
C LEU A 317 12.12 26.92 -6.83
N SER A 318 11.56 28.10 -7.09
CA SER A 318 11.44 29.19 -6.11
C SER A 318 10.41 28.89 -5.03
N LYS A 319 10.37 29.69 -3.95
CA LYS A 319 9.36 29.56 -2.89
C LYS A 319 7.95 29.60 -3.47
N GLU A 320 7.70 30.57 -4.35
CA GLU A 320 6.40 30.83 -4.96
C GLU A 320 5.98 29.66 -5.85
N GLN A 321 6.93 29.08 -6.61
CA GLN A 321 6.67 27.89 -7.42
C GLN A 321 6.36 26.66 -6.55
N ILE A 322 6.99 26.53 -5.38
CA ILE A 322 6.71 25.45 -4.44
C ILE A 322 5.32 25.64 -3.81
N ALA A 323 5.01 26.84 -3.32
CA ALA A 323 3.70 27.17 -2.75
C ALA A 323 2.58 26.92 -3.76
N GLU A 324 2.77 27.33 -5.01
CA GLU A 324 1.78 27.12 -6.08
C GLU A 324 1.57 25.62 -6.37
N LYS A 325 2.64 24.82 -6.36
CA LYS A 325 2.54 23.36 -6.48
C LYS A 325 1.83 22.73 -5.28
N VAL A 326 2.10 23.22 -4.07
CA VAL A 326 1.42 22.77 -2.85
C VAL A 326 -0.08 23.04 -2.93
N LYS A 327 -0.53 24.15 -3.51
CA LYS A 327 -1.97 24.43 -3.62
C LYS A 327 -2.69 23.51 -4.61
N HIS A 328 -1.97 22.96 -5.58
CA HIS A 328 -2.51 22.17 -6.69
C HIS A 328 -1.97 20.73 -6.74
N LEU A 329 -1.69 20.10 -5.59
CA LEU A 329 -1.04 18.78 -5.49
C LEU A 329 -1.69 17.68 -6.36
N ASN A 330 -3.02 17.64 -6.38
CA ASN A 330 -3.81 16.59 -7.03
C ASN A 330 -4.03 16.81 -8.54
N GLU A 331 -3.62 17.95 -9.09
CA GLU A 331 -3.78 18.26 -10.51
C GLU A 331 -2.72 17.60 -11.39
N PRO A 332 -1.40 17.80 -11.16
CA PRO A 332 -0.37 17.14 -11.94
C PRO A 332 -0.19 15.68 -11.53
N VAL A 333 -0.58 15.31 -10.30
CA VAL A 333 -0.42 13.97 -9.73
C VAL A 333 -1.76 13.48 -9.17
N ILE A 334 -2.53 12.80 -10.01
CA ILE A 334 -3.90 12.33 -9.70
C ILE A 334 -3.98 11.47 -8.43
N ASN A 335 -2.91 10.75 -8.11
CA ASN A 335 -2.86 9.85 -6.95
C ASN A 335 -2.47 10.57 -5.63
N MET A 336 -2.22 11.88 -5.68
CA MET A 336 -1.88 12.69 -4.52
C MET A 336 -3.14 13.30 -3.91
N PRO A 337 -3.29 13.31 -2.57
CA PRO A 337 -4.41 13.98 -1.94
C PRO A 337 -4.36 15.49 -2.22
N PRO A 338 -5.51 16.17 -2.34
CA PRO A 338 -5.57 17.62 -2.51
C PRO A 338 -5.02 18.34 -1.29
N TRP A 339 -4.59 19.59 -1.49
CA TRP A 339 -4.20 20.46 -0.40
C TRP A 339 -5.38 20.81 0.49
N CYS A 340 -5.22 20.61 1.80
CA CYS A 340 -6.26 20.84 2.79
C CYS A 340 -6.02 22.09 3.67
N GLY A 341 -4.83 22.69 3.66
CA GLY A 341 -4.54 23.90 4.42
C GLY A 341 -4.98 25.19 3.73
N ASN A 342 -4.81 26.31 4.41
CA ASN A 342 -5.04 27.64 3.83
C ASN A 342 -3.80 28.14 3.05
N ASP A 343 -3.89 29.34 2.47
CA ASP A 343 -2.80 29.94 1.69
C ASP A 343 -1.55 30.25 2.52
N GLU A 344 -1.75 30.72 3.75
CA GLU A 344 -0.65 31.05 4.67
C GLU A 344 0.14 29.79 5.09
N GLU A 345 -0.57 28.71 5.35
CA GLU A 345 0.01 27.41 5.68
C GLU A 345 0.74 26.78 4.49
N ALA A 346 0.25 27.01 3.26
CA ALA A 346 0.97 26.59 2.05
C ALA A 346 2.31 27.33 1.93
N ASP A 347 2.34 28.62 2.27
CA ASP A 347 3.56 29.43 2.28
C ASP A 347 4.54 28.97 3.37
N TRP A 348 4.06 28.65 4.58
CA TRP A 348 4.89 28.08 5.64
C TRP A 348 5.48 26.73 5.25
N LEU A 349 4.67 25.85 4.65
CA LEU A 349 5.14 24.58 4.12
C LEU A 349 6.20 24.81 3.04
N ALA A 350 6.00 25.76 2.13
CA ALA A 350 6.99 26.10 1.11
C ALA A 350 8.31 26.62 1.69
N GLU A 351 8.27 27.44 2.76
CA GLU A 351 9.48 27.89 3.47
C GLU A 351 10.27 26.72 4.06
N TYR A 352 9.59 25.77 4.69
CA TYR A 352 10.22 24.55 5.19
C TYR A 352 10.77 23.66 4.05
N LEU A 353 9.99 23.49 2.98
CA LEU A 353 10.41 22.66 1.83
C LEU A 353 11.69 23.20 1.17
N LEU A 354 11.92 24.51 1.21
CA LEU A 354 13.19 25.11 0.76
C LEU A 354 14.39 24.71 1.62
N THR A 355 14.20 24.44 2.92
CA THR A 355 15.32 24.06 3.80
C THR A 355 15.81 22.63 3.56
N ILE A 356 14.96 21.76 3.00
CA ILE A 356 15.29 20.36 2.68
C ILE A 356 15.58 20.15 1.19
N ARG A 357 15.48 21.22 0.38
CA ARG A 357 15.81 21.19 -1.04
C ARG A 357 17.33 21.22 -1.19
N PRO A 358 17.94 20.25 -1.89
CA PRO A 358 19.38 20.29 -2.14
C PRO A 358 19.74 21.41 -3.11
N ASP A 359 20.97 21.90 -2.99
CA ASP A 359 21.52 22.88 -3.93
C ASP A 359 21.59 22.31 -5.35
N ARG A 360 21.52 23.20 -6.36
CA ARG A 360 21.76 22.78 -7.75
C ARG A 360 23.21 22.27 -7.85
N PRO A 361 23.42 21.06 -8.41
CA PRO A 361 24.77 20.53 -8.61
C PRO A 361 25.60 21.36 -9.58
#